data_AF-A0A110B538-F1
#
_entry.id   AF-A0A110B538-F1
#
_cell.length_a   1.000
_cell.length_b   1.000
_cell.length_c   1.000
_cell.angle_alpha   90.00
_cell.angle_beta   90.00
_cell.angle_gamma   90.00
#
_symmetry.space_group_name_H-M   'P 1'
#
loop_
_entity.id
_entity.type
_entity.pdbx_description
1 polymer ?
#
loop_
_entity_poly.entity_id
_entity_poly.type
_entity_poly.pdbx_seq_one_letter_code
_entity_poly.pdbx_strand_id
1 'polypeptide(L)'
;MFSLLGVMIARGDLAVEIGGERLAEIQEELLWLCEAAHVPVVWATQVLEKLAKQGTASRPELTDAAMAGRAECVMLNKGPHIISAVITLKGILQRMQEHQSKKISRLRALRLAHLRKKGRPLAAGCGKY
;
A
#
# COMPACT_ATOMS: atom_id res chain seq x y z
N MET A 1 -15.74 -10.29 -6.03
CA MET A 1 -15.78 -10.46 -4.57
C MET A 1 -14.62 -9.65 -4.04
N PHE A 2 -14.88 -8.37 -3.71
CA PHE A 2 -13.84 -7.50 -3.14
C PHE A 2 -13.62 -7.99 -1.71
N SER A 3 -12.38 -8.35 -1.39
CA SER A 3 -12.00 -8.75 -0.03
C SER A 3 -12.23 -7.57 0.91
N LEU A 4 -12.91 -7.79 2.05
CA LEU A 4 -13.08 -6.80 3.13
C LEU A 4 -11.80 -6.61 3.97
N LEU A 5 -10.68 -7.21 3.55
CA LEU A 5 -9.43 -7.23 4.28
C LEU A 5 -8.52 -6.07 3.86
N GLY A 6 -7.87 -5.44 4.84
CA GLY A 6 -6.73 -4.55 4.66
C GLY A 6 -5.59 -4.97 5.57
N VAL A 7 -4.36 -4.62 5.19
CA VAL A 7 -3.15 -4.91 5.98
C VAL A 7 -2.55 -3.60 6.48
N MET A 8 -2.09 -3.59 7.72
CA MET A 8 -1.32 -2.47 8.27
C MET A 8 0.10 -2.92 8.55
N ILE A 9 1.08 -2.18 8.01
CA ILE A 9 2.49 -2.40 8.34
C ILE A 9 2.78 -1.61 9.62
N ALA A 10 2.58 -2.25 10.77
CA ALA A 10 2.85 -1.68 12.09
C ALA A 10 4.35 -1.72 12.41
N ARG A 11 5.12 -0.82 11.80
CA ARG A 11 6.59 -0.87 11.79
C ARG A 11 7.22 -0.81 13.17
N GLY A 12 6.60 -0.12 14.14
CA GLY A 12 7.04 -0.07 15.52
C GLY A 12 7.10 -1.45 16.17
N ASP A 13 5.97 -2.16 16.19
CA ASP A 13 5.90 -3.52 16.74
C ASP A 13 6.71 -4.51 15.89
N LEU A 14 6.64 -4.37 14.56
CA LEU A 14 7.41 -5.22 13.65
C LEU A 14 8.91 -5.13 13.92
N ALA A 15 9.47 -3.93 14.11
CA ALA A 15 10.88 -3.75 14.41
C ALA A 15 11.32 -4.42 15.72
N VAL A 16 10.42 -4.50 16.71
CA VAL A 16 10.68 -5.22 17.97
C VAL A 16 10.75 -6.74 17.74
N GLU A 17 9.87 -7.27 16.89
CA GLU A 17 9.76 -8.71 16.65
C GLU A 17 10.85 -9.27 15.71
N ILE A 18 11.18 -8.57 14.62
CA ILE A 18 12.10 -9.07 13.58
C ILE A 18 13.48 -8.39 13.57
N GLY A 19 13.69 -7.39 14.44
CA GLY A 19 14.87 -6.53 14.43
C GLY A 19 14.78 -5.38 13.43
N GLY A 20 15.44 -4.26 13.74
CA GLY A 20 15.40 -3.05 12.92
C GLY A 20 16.08 -3.21 11.57
N GLU A 21 17.09 -4.07 11.49
CA GLU A 21 17.87 -4.36 10.29
C GLU A 21 17.04 -5.07 9.20
N ARG A 22 16.03 -5.86 9.58
CA ARG A 22 15.14 -6.57 8.64
C ARG A 22 13.87 -5.82 8.32
N LEU A 23 13.59 -4.72 9.02
CA LEU A 23 12.35 -3.96 8.87
C LEU A 23 12.12 -3.50 7.42
N ALA A 24 13.17 -2.96 6.79
CA ALA A 24 13.07 -2.47 5.41
C ALA A 24 12.79 -3.59 4.41
N GLU A 25 13.43 -4.76 4.58
CA GLU A 25 13.21 -5.95 3.76
C GLU A 25 11.75 -6.43 3.86
N ILE A 26 11.29 -6.70 5.09
CA ILE A 26 9.94 -7.25 5.31
C ILE A 26 8.84 -6.27 4.90
N GLN A 27 9.06 -4.96 5.08
CA GLN A 27 8.13 -3.94 4.61
C GLN A 27 7.93 -4.00 3.09
N GLU A 28 9.01 -4.18 2.32
CA GLU A 28 8.93 -4.31 0.87
C GLU A 28 8.20 -5.60 0.44
N GLU A 29 8.50 -6.72 1.11
CA GLU A 29 7.82 -8.00 0.86
C GLU A 29 6.31 -7.89 1.14
N LEU A 30 5.92 -7.29 2.26
CA LEU A 30 4.51 -7.08 2.63
C LEU A 30 3.78 -6.22 1.58
N LEU A 31 4.42 -5.14 1.11
CA LEU A 31 3.84 -4.31 0.05
C LEU A 31 3.65 -5.10 -1.25
N TRP A 32 4.63 -5.90 -1.66
CA TRP A 32 4.50 -6.71 -2.87
C TRP A 32 3.41 -7.78 -2.76
N LEU A 33 3.33 -8.47 -1.62
CA LEU A 33 2.30 -9.48 -1.37
C LEU A 33 0.90 -8.87 -1.39
N CYS A 34 0.72 -7.74 -0.71
CA CYS A 34 -0.58 -7.07 -0.64
C CYS A 34 -0.99 -6.49 -2.00
N GLU A 35 -0.05 -5.89 -2.74
CA GLU A 35 -0.30 -5.40 -4.10
C GLU A 35 -0.72 -6.56 -5.03
N ALA A 36 -0.01 -7.69 -5.00
CA ALA A 36 -0.37 -8.87 -5.80
C ALA A 36 -1.75 -9.43 -5.43
N ALA A 37 -2.08 -9.43 -4.14
CA ALA A 37 -3.38 -9.85 -3.62
C ALA A 37 -4.50 -8.81 -3.83
N HIS A 38 -4.18 -7.61 -4.33
CA HIS A 38 -5.10 -6.47 -4.42
C HIS A 38 -5.73 -6.12 -3.06
N VAL A 39 -4.93 -6.22 -1.99
CA VAL A 39 -5.30 -5.90 -0.62
C VAL A 39 -4.72 -4.53 -0.26
N PRO A 40 -5.52 -3.56 0.20
CA PRO A 40 -5.03 -2.24 0.55
C PRO A 40 -4.12 -2.30 1.79
N VAL A 41 -3.06 -1.49 1.75
CA VAL A 41 -2.05 -1.38 2.80
C VAL A 41 -2.11 -0.01 3.48
N VAL A 42 -2.01 -0.02 4.80
CA VAL A 42 -1.76 1.16 5.63
C VAL A 42 -0.30 1.15 6.07
N TRP A 43 0.45 2.18 5.67
CA TRP A 43 1.80 2.43 6.17
C TRP A 43 1.72 3.15 7.51
N ALA A 44 2.15 2.50 8.58
CA ALA A 44 1.93 3.01 9.93
C ALA A 44 3.21 3.17 10.75
N THR A 45 3.07 3.98 11.80
CA THR A 45 4.06 4.30 12.84
C THR A 45 5.25 5.13 12.37
N GLN A 46 5.64 6.12 13.18
CA GLN A 46 6.85 6.95 13.04
C GLN A 46 7.02 7.75 11.73
N VAL A 47 5.98 7.85 10.89
CA VAL A 47 6.01 8.74 9.73
C VAL A 47 5.92 10.19 10.20
N LEU A 48 6.93 11.02 9.87
CA LEU A 48 7.02 12.43 10.29
C LEU A 48 6.83 12.63 11.82
N GLU A 49 7.28 11.66 12.63
CA GLU A 49 7.12 11.63 14.09
C GLU A 49 7.68 12.88 14.77
N LYS A 50 8.91 13.27 14.43
CA LYS A 50 9.60 14.44 14.95
C LYS A 50 8.91 15.71 14.50
N LEU A 51 8.42 15.75 13.25
CA LEU A 51 7.64 16.89 12.79
C LEU A 51 6.36 17.04 13.61
N ALA A 52 5.61 15.96 13.84
CA ALA A 52 4.39 15.97 14.64
C ALA A 52 4.66 16.39 16.11
N LYS A 53 5.76 15.92 16.70
CA LYS A 53 6.11 16.16 18.11
C LYS A 53 6.86 17.47 18.38
N GLN A 54 7.79 17.85 17.51
CA GLN A 54 8.78 18.91 17.73
C GLN A 54 8.72 20.02 16.67
N GLY A 55 7.83 19.91 15.67
CA GLY A 55 7.62 20.95 14.67
C GLY A 55 8.71 21.02 13.59
N THR A 56 9.69 20.11 13.61
CA THR A 56 10.78 20.05 12.61
C THR A 56 10.94 18.64 12.06
N ALA A 57 10.95 18.51 10.74
CA ALA A 57 11.19 17.24 10.06
C ALA A 57 12.69 17.00 9.85
N SER A 58 13.13 15.75 10.03
CA SER A 58 14.48 15.32 9.67
C SER A 58 14.53 14.78 8.22
N ARG A 59 15.72 14.73 7.63
CA ARG A 59 15.92 14.18 6.28
C ARG A 59 15.42 12.73 6.17
N PRO A 60 15.71 11.82 7.11
CA PRO A 60 15.19 10.45 7.06
C PRO A 60 13.66 10.39 7.05
N GLU A 61 12.98 11.25 7.83
CA GLU A 61 11.50 11.25 7.88
C GLU A 61 10.86 11.77 6.59
N LEU A 62 11.50 12.72 5.90
CA LEU A 62 11.03 13.18 4.60
C LEU A 62 11.15 12.08 3.55
N THR A 63 12.27 11.35 3.55
CA THR A 63 12.46 10.18 2.68
C THR A 63 11.46 9.07 3.00
N ASP A 64 11.20 8.82 4.28
CA ASP A 64 10.23 7.81 4.72
C ASP A 64 8.80 8.17 4.30
N ALA A 65 8.39 9.43 4.51
CA ALA A 65 7.08 9.93 4.07
C ALA A 65 6.90 9.86 2.55
N ALA A 66 7.99 10.09 1.80
CA ALA A 66 8.04 9.90 0.36
C ALA A 66 7.81 8.42 -0.02
N MET A 67 8.53 7.50 0.62
CA MET A 67 8.39 6.06 0.39
C MET A 67 6.99 5.53 0.77
N ALA A 68 6.39 6.09 1.81
CA ALA A 68 5.05 5.73 2.27
C ALA A 68 3.95 5.97 1.21
N GLY A 69 4.21 6.82 0.20
CA GLY A 69 3.31 7.03 -0.94
C GLY A 69 3.06 5.79 -1.81
N ARG A 70 3.78 4.69 -1.56
CA ARG A 70 3.54 3.39 -2.21
C ARG A 70 2.34 2.63 -1.61
N ALA A 71 1.95 2.96 -0.38
CA ALA A 71 0.76 2.40 0.26
C ALA A 71 -0.51 3.20 -0.10
N GLU A 72 -1.68 2.61 0.11
CA GLU A 72 -2.98 3.27 -0.08
C GLU A 72 -3.24 4.35 0.96
N CYS A 73 -2.72 4.16 2.17
CA CYS A 73 -2.91 5.08 3.28
C CYS A 73 -1.62 5.20 4.09
N VAL A 74 -1.40 6.40 4.64
CA VAL A 74 -0.28 6.70 5.54
C VAL A 74 -0.85 7.20 6.86
N MET A 75 -0.48 6.56 7.96
CA MET A 75 -0.88 6.94 9.30
C MET A 75 0.16 7.85 9.95
N LEU A 76 -0.30 8.97 10.53
CA LEU A 76 0.51 9.87 11.35
C LEU A 76 0.16 9.70 12.83
N ASN A 77 1.17 9.79 13.69
CA ASN A 77 0.97 9.77 15.13
C ASN A 77 0.59 11.15 15.67
N LYS A 78 -0.04 11.19 16.85
CA LYS A 78 -0.45 12.43 17.50
C LYS A 78 0.74 13.32 17.88
N GLY A 79 0.55 14.63 17.83
CA GLY A 79 1.51 15.61 18.33
C GLY A 79 1.01 17.05 18.20
N PRO A 80 1.62 18.01 18.93
CA PRO A 80 1.20 19.42 18.92
C PRO A 80 1.27 20.07 17.53
N HIS A 81 2.09 19.55 16.63
CA HIS A 81 2.27 20.07 15.27
C HIS A 81 1.64 19.18 14.20
N ILE A 82 0.59 18.42 14.53
CA ILE A 82 -0.05 17.46 13.61
C ILE A 82 -0.55 18.10 12.32
N ILE A 83 -1.06 19.33 12.38
CA ILE A 83 -1.53 20.06 11.19
C ILE A 83 -0.35 20.31 10.23
N SER A 84 0.81 20.72 10.75
CA SER A 84 2.03 20.91 9.95
C SER A 84 2.50 19.58 9.34
N ALA A 85 2.43 18.48 10.11
CA ALA A 85 2.76 17.15 9.61
C ALA A 85 1.85 16.70 8.47
N VAL A 86 0.53 16.91 8.59
CA VAL A 86 -0.46 16.59 7.54
C VAL A 86 -0.21 17.42 6.27
N ILE A 87 0.01 18.73 6.42
CA ILE A 87 0.29 19.62 5.27
C ILE A 87 1.58 19.19 4.56
N THR A 88 2.63 18.89 5.34
CA THR A 88 3.92 18.44 4.81
C THR A 88 3.77 17.10 4.08
N LEU A 89 3.12 16.12 4.70
CA LEU A 89 2.84 14.82 4.09
C LEU A 89 2.05 14.98 2.79
N LYS A 90 0.96 15.75 2.80
CA LYS A 90 0.17 16.04 1.60
C LYS A 90 1.05 16.60 0.48
N GLY A 91 1.88 17.60 0.78
CA GLY A 91 2.77 18.20 -0.21
C GLY A 91 3.82 17.22 -0.75
N ILE A 92 4.34 16.31 0.07
CA ILE A 92 5.28 15.26 -0.37
C ILE A 92 4.55 14.28 -1.30
N LEU A 93 3.41 13.74 -0.86
CA LEU A 93 2.65 12.74 -1.61
C LEU A 93 2.12 13.28 -2.94
N GLN A 94 1.63 14.52 -2.99
CA GLN A 94 1.19 15.16 -4.23
C GLN A 94 2.32 15.27 -5.25
N ARG A 95 3.51 15.69 -4.83
CA ARG A 95 4.69 15.76 -5.70
C ARG A 95 5.19 14.38 -6.14
N MET A 96 5.00 13.36 -5.30
CA MET A 96 5.38 11.99 -5.62
C MET A 96 4.40 11.27 -6.53
N GLN A 97 3.12 11.64 -6.54
CA GLN A 97 2.12 11.06 -7.44
C GLN A 97 2.50 11.26 -8.93
N GLU A 98 3.23 12.33 -9.25
CA GLU A 98 3.74 12.57 -10.61
C GLU A 98 4.88 11.60 -11.00
N HIS A 99 5.60 11.07 -10.02
CA HIS A 99 6.76 10.18 -10.22
C HIS A 99 6.45 8.70 -9.96
N GLN A 100 5.41 8.41 -9.20
CA GLN A 100 5.01 7.08 -8.76
C GLN A 100 3.54 6.87 -9.08
N SER A 101 3.24 6.40 -10.30
CA SER A 101 2.03 5.60 -10.48
C SER A 101 2.33 4.23 -9.89
N LYS A 102 1.44 3.72 -9.01
CA LYS A 102 1.57 2.35 -8.47
C LYS A 102 2.01 1.43 -9.61
N LYS A 103 3.09 0.66 -9.40
CA LYS A 103 3.62 -0.32 -10.37
C LYS A 103 2.60 -1.44 -10.63
N ILE A 104 1.44 -1.09 -11.17
CA ILE A 104 0.54 -2.02 -11.80
C ILE A 104 1.22 -2.33 -13.13
N SER A 105 2.04 -3.37 -13.14
CA SER A 105 2.31 -4.05 -14.39
C SER A 105 0.95 -4.50 -14.91
N ARG A 106 0.39 -3.78 -15.89
CA ARG A 106 -0.84 -4.21 -16.59
C ARG A 106 -0.49 -5.50 -17.32
N LEU A 107 -0.60 -6.63 -16.63
CA LEU A 107 -0.45 -7.93 -17.24
C LEU A 107 -1.55 -8.06 -18.30
N ARG A 108 -1.14 -8.24 -19.56
CA ARG A 108 -2.06 -8.43 -20.68
C ARG A 108 -2.98 -9.60 -20.35
N ALA A 109 -4.26 -9.49 -20.70
CA ALA A 109 -5.24 -10.56 -20.46
C ALA A 109 -4.67 -11.92 -20.90
N LEU A 110 -4.67 -12.90 -19.98
CA LEU A 110 -4.16 -14.24 -20.24
C LEU A 110 -4.89 -14.82 -21.47
N ARG A 111 -4.17 -15.32 -22.48
CA ARG A 111 -4.81 -15.96 -23.66
C ARG A 111 -5.77 -17.10 -23.26
N LEU A 112 -5.50 -17.77 -22.14
CA LEU A 112 -6.36 -18.79 -21.54
C LEU A 112 -7.74 -18.28 -21.10
N ALA A 113 -7.88 -17.01 -20.70
CA ALA A 113 -9.19 -16.43 -20.40
C ALA A 113 -10.12 -16.42 -21.63
N HIS A 114 -9.54 -16.33 -22.84
CA HIS A 114 -10.29 -16.46 -24.10
C HIS A 114 -10.58 -17.92 -24.48
N LEU A 115 -9.77 -18.89 -24.02
CA LEU A 115 -10.03 -20.32 -24.25
C LEU A 115 -11.28 -20.81 -23.49
N ARG A 116 -11.60 -20.22 -22.33
CA ARG A 116 -12.83 -20.52 -21.58
C ARG A 116 -14.11 -20.09 -22.33
N LYS A 117 -14.03 -19.16 -23.29
CA LYS A 117 -15.17 -18.79 -24.16
C LYS A 117 -15.33 -19.71 -25.38
N LYS A 118 -14.29 -20.44 -25.80
CA LYS A 118 -14.35 -21.37 -26.95
C LYS A 118 -14.68 -22.82 -26.57
N GLY A 119 -14.87 -23.13 -25.29
CA GLY A 119 -15.04 -24.50 -24.80
C GLY A 119 -16.30 -24.79 -24.00
N ARG A 120 -17.33 -23.95 -24.04
CA ARG A 120 -18.66 -24.32 -23.52
C ARG A 120 -19.71 -24.13 -24.61
N PRO A 121 -20.39 -25.20 -25.07
CA PRO A 121 -21.68 -25.03 -25.71
C PRO A 121 -22.58 -24.31 -24.72
N LEU A 122 -23.30 -23.28 -25.18
CA LEU A 122 -24.50 -22.85 -24.48
C LEU A 122 -25.40 -24.09 -24.41
N ALA A 123 -25.63 -24.61 -23.20
CA ALA A 123 -26.75 -25.51 -22.95
C ALA A 123 -28.02 -24.67 -23.15
N ALA A 124 -28.47 -24.60 -24.39
CA ALA A 124 -29.80 -24.15 -24.75
C ALA A 124 -30.73 -25.37 -24.66
N GLY A 125 -31.65 -25.31 -23.70
CA GLY A 125 -33.02 -25.78 -23.89
C GLY A 125 -33.33 -27.26 -23.64
N CYS A 126 -34.04 -27.46 -22.52
CA CYS A 126 -35.33 -28.16 -22.45
C CYS A 126 -35.42 -29.64 -22.88
N GLY A 127 -35.82 -30.49 -21.93
CA GLY A 127 -36.32 -31.83 -22.23
C GLY A 127 -36.80 -32.54 -20.99
N LYS A 128 -38.11 -32.38 -20.72
CA LYS A 128 -39.00 -33.24 -19.94
C LYS A 128 -38.43 -34.62 -19.61
N TYR A 129 -38.35 -34.97 -18.33
CA TYR A 129 -38.98 -36.11 -17.63
C TYR A 129 -38.73 -35.93 -16.12
#